data_AF-A0A2P8F479-F1
#
_entry.id   AF-A0A2P8F479-F1
#
_cell.length_a   1.000
_cell.length_b   1.000
_cell.length_c   1.000
_cell.angle_alpha   90.00
_cell.angle_beta   90.00
_cell.angle_gamma   90.00
#
_symmetry.space_group_name_H-M   'P 1'
#
loop_
_entity.id
_entity.type
_entity.pdbx_description
1 polymer ?
#
loop_
_entity_poly.entity_id
_entity_poly.type
_entity_poly.pdbx_seq_one_letter_code
_entity_poly.pdbx_strand_id
1 'polypeptide(L)'
;NIERAKVDDFYAARDGTTPTLPWTSIAPPFTIADQADLVVLDANGIEVQRYAIGVEAEELSWQGTTDAGGTFPDGLYEFQVESFANGQSLGIAQAHVYTHVNEVQSSPYGTSLIGPGGVEVLSSHVISLRTPE
;
A
#
# COMPACT_ATOMS: atom_id res chain seq x y z
N ASN A 1 -7.97 -0.99 -26.68
CA ASN A 1 -6.64 -1.44 -26.24
C ASN A 1 -6.32 -0.62 -25.00
N ILE A 2 -6.66 -1.13 -23.81
CA ILE A 2 -6.38 -0.39 -22.57
C ILE A 2 -4.98 -0.84 -22.17
N GLU A 3 -4.02 0.06 -22.32
CA GLU A 3 -2.65 -0.13 -21.88
C GLU A 3 -2.70 -0.26 -20.36
N ARG A 4 -2.46 -1.48 -19.84
CA ARG A 4 -2.39 -1.72 -18.41
C ARG A 4 -1.09 -1.09 -17.93
N ALA A 5 -1.19 -0.12 -17.03
CA ALA A 5 -0.01 0.52 -16.47
C ALA A 5 0.81 -0.57 -15.75
N LYS A 6 2.04 -0.78 -16.22
CA LYS A 6 3.01 -1.61 -15.52
C LYS A 6 3.44 -0.78 -14.31
N VAL A 7 2.98 -1.17 -13.13
CA VAL A 7 3.21 -0.41 -11.91
C VAL A 7 4.53 -0.92 -11.32
N ASP A 8 5.52 -0.02 -11.17
CA ASP A 8 6.66 -0.29 -10.29
C ASP A 8 6.12 -0.52 -8.88
N ASP A 9 6.63 -1.53 -8.20
CA ASP A 9 5.93 -2.24 -7.12
C ASP A 9 5.53 -1.32 -5.95
N PHE A 10 4.64 -1.80 -5.07
CA PHE A 10 4.20 -1.15 -3.80
C PHE A 10 2.96 -0.25 -3.83
N TYR A 11 2.06 -0.41 -4.80
CA TYR A 11 0.76 0.28 -4.80
C TYR A 11 -0.39 -0.62 -4.33
N ALA A 12 -1.36 -0.02 -3.63
CA ALA A 12 -2.69 -0.60 -3.41
C ALA A 12 -3.71 0.11 -4.30
N ALA A 13 -4.70 -0.63 -4.81
CA ALA A 13 -5.87 -0.02 -5.44
C ALA A 13 -7.05 0.00 -4.48
N ARG A 14 -7.69 1.18 -4.40
CA ARG A 14 -9.03 1.31 -3.85
C ARG A 14 -10.07 1.00 -4.92
N ASP A 15 -10.95 0.05 -4.62
CA ASP A 15 -12.11 -0.32 -5.43
C ASP A 15 -13.34 -0.43 -4.51
N GLY A 16 -14.37 0.38 -4.77
CA GLY A 16 -15.61 0.38 -3.98
C GLY A 16 -16.44 -0.90 -4.07
N THR A 17 -16.04 -1.90 -4.86
CA THR A 17 -16.79 -3.15 -5.05
C THR A 17 -16.22 -4.35 -4.29
N THR A 18 -15.01 -4.24 -3.75
CA THR A 18 -14.39 -5.28 -2.90
C THR A 18 -14.55 -4.92 -1.42
N PRO A 19 -14.91 -5.88 -0.54
CA PRO A 19 -14.86 -5.65 0.90
C PRO A 19 -13.46 -5.16 1.28
N THR A 20 -13.40 -4.16 2.16
CA THR A 20 -12.14 -3.68 2.74
C THR A 20 -11.56 -4.79 3.60
N LEU A 21 -10.81 -5.70 2.99
CA LEU A 21 -9.86 -6.52 3.71
C LEU A 21 -8.67 -5.62 4.06
N PRO A 22 -8.04 -5.81 5.23
CA PRO A 22 -7.03 -4.90 5.70
C PRO A 22 -5.90 -4.84 4.67
N TRP A 23 -5.70 -3.65 4.09
CA TRP A 23 -4.52 -3.34 3.30
C TRP A 23 -3.38 -3.22 4.29
N THR A 24 -2.89 -4.39 4.68
CA THR A 24 -1.87 -4.57 5.68
C THR A 24 -0.58 -4.01 5.12
N SER A 25 -0.20 -2.86 5.66
CA SER A 25 1.10 -2.25 5.45
C SER A 25 2.08 -2.80 6.49
N ILE A 26 3.08 -3.58 6.05
CA ILE A 26 4.24 -3.92 6.88
C ILE A 26 5.30 -2.85 6.65
N ALA A 27 5.50 -1.98 7.64
CA ALA A 27 6.67 -1.13 7.68
C ALA A 27 7.65 -1.72 8.69
N PRO A 28 8.87 -2.13 8.30
CA PRO A 28 9.92 -2.29 9.29
C PRO A 28 10.24 -0.86 9.80
N PRO A 29 9.96 -0.54 11.07
CA PRO A 29 10.35 0.75 11.61
C PRO A 29 11.88 0.82 11.63
N PHE A 30 12.43 2.02 11.54
CA PHE A 30 13.80 2.22 11.99
C PHE A 30 13.84 1.83 13.47
N THR A 31 14.69 0.88 13.84
CA THR A 31 14.74 0.31 15.21
C THR A 31 15.06 1.33 16.31
N ILE A 32 15.44 2.55 15.94
CA ILE A 32 15.73 3.67 16.85
C ILE A 32 14.61 4.71 16.90
N ALA A 33 13.51 4.51 16.19
CA ALA A 33 12.40 5.46 16.13
C ALA A 33 11.59 5.45 17.44
N ASP A 34 11.20 6.63 17.92
CA ASP A 34 10.26 6.82 19.04
C ASP A 34 8.87 7.30 18.59
N GLN A 35 8.75 7.73 17.34
CA GLN A 35 7.48 8.02 16.66
C GLN A 35 7.54 7.54 15.21
N ALA A 36 6.39 7.13 14.67
CA ALA A 36 6.22 6.84 13.26
C ALA A 36 4.86 7.35 12.76
N ASP A 37 4.82 7.81 11.52
CA ASP A 37 3.62 8.24 10.83
C ASP A 37 3.44 7.39 9.57
N LEU A 38 2.22 6.90 9.32
CA LEU A 38 1.84 6.40 8.01
C LEU A 38 1.51 7.59 7.11
N VAL A 39 2.10 7.59 5.93
CA VAL A 39 1.88 8.58 4.87
C VAL A 39 1.26 7.88 3.68
N VAL A 40 0.12 8.38 3.22
CA VAL A 40 -0.61 7.84 2.07
C VAL A 40 -0.51 8.84 0.93
N LEU A 41 0.03 8.39 -0.20
CA LEU A 41 0.16 9.17 -1.42
C LEU A 41 -0.83 8.69 -2.48
N ASP A 42 -1.35 9.60 -3.30
CA ASP A 42 -2.11 9.25 -4.51
C ASP A 42 -1.20 8.82 -5.67
N ALA A 43 -1.81 8.45 -6.80
CA ALA A 43 -1.10 8.06 -8.02
C ALA A 43 -0.18 9.14 -8.62
N ASN A 44 -0.31 10.40 -8.21
CA ASN A 44 0.56 11.50 -8.62
C ASN A 44 1.69 11.75 -7.62
N GLY A 45 1.80 10.95 -6.55
CA GLY A 45 2.76 11.13 -5.47
C GLY A 45 2.37 12.26 -4.51
N ILE A 46 1.11 12.69 -4.50
CA ILE A 46 0.63 13.74 -3.59
C ILE A 46 0.15 13.11 -2.28
N GLU A 47 0.64 13.63 -1.15
CA GLU A 47 0.16 13.23 0.18
C GLU A 47 -1.32 13.57 0.34
N VAL A 48 -2.14 12.53 0.53
CA VAL A 48 -3.59 12.65 0.72
C VAL A 48 -4.01 12.37 2.15
N GLN A 49 -3.18 11.66 2.93
CA GLN A 49 -3.43 11.41 4.34
C GLN A 49 -2.14 11.12 5.09
N ARG A 50 -2.13 11.52 6.37
CA ARG A 50 -1.08 11.19 7.33
C ARG A 50 -1.67 10.96 8.70
N TYR A 51 -1.21 9.93 9.40
CA TYR A 51 -1.56 9.72 10.79
C TYR A 51 -0.49 8.96 11.56
N ALA A 52 -0.39 9.26 12.86
CA ALA A 52 0.53 8.59 13.76
C ALA A 52 0.19 7.10 13.89
N ILE A 53 1.22 6.27 13.88
CA ILE A 53 1.16 4.82 14.07
C ILE A 53 2.11 4.40 15.19
N GLY A 54 1.90 3.20 15.73
CA GLY A 54 2.83 2.65 16.72
C GLY A 54 4.18 2.34 16.07
N VAL A 55 5.28 2.69 16.73
CA VAL A 55 6.63 2.32 16.27
C VAL A 55 6.88 0.81 16.29
N GLU A 56 6.05 0.03 17.00
CA GLU A 56 6.09 -1.44 17.02
C GLU A 56 4.93 -2.04 16.20
N ALA A 57 4.24 -1.24 15.37
CA ALA A 57 3.13 -1.73 14.58
C ALA A 57 3.63 -2.66 13.47
N GLU A 58 3.26 -3.93 13.55
CA GLU A 58 3.60 -4.93 12.54
C GLU A 58 2.61 -4.93 11.35
N GLU A 59 1.37 -4.52 11.61
CA GLU A 59 0.27 -4.54 10.65
C GLU A 59 -0.68 -3.37 10.91
N LEU A 60 -1.09 -2.73 9.81
CA LEU A 60 -1.99 -1.57 9.82
C LEU A 60 -3.04 -1.74 8.73
N SER A 61 -4.31 -1.43 9.04
CA SER A 61 -5.39 -1.38 8.05
C SER A 61 -5.68 0.06 7.68
N TRP A 62 -5.54 0.39 6.40
CA TRP A 62 -6.03 1.66 5.87
C TRP A 62 -7.45 1.51 5.32
N GLN A 63 -8.38 2.26 5.88
CA GLN A 63 -9.81 2.14 5.54
C GLN A 63 -10.21 2.92 4.28
N GLY A 64 -9.31 3.71 3.70
CA GLY A 64 -9.64 4.56 2.55
C GLY A 64 -10.64 5.67 2.89
N THR A 65 -10.73 6.07 4.16
CA THR A 65 -11.66 7.10 4.65
C THR A 65 -10.94 8.38 5.00
N THR A 66 -11.54 9.51 4.63
CA THR A 66 -11.02 10.84 4.99
C THR A 66 -11.34 11.17 6.44
N ASP A 67 -10.62 12.14 7.02
CA ASP A 67 -10.85 12.59 8.40
C ASP A 67 -12.25 13.21 8.60
N ALA A 68 -12.90 13.63 7.51
CA ALA A 68 -14.27 14.13 7.51
C ALA A 68 -15.34 13.00 7.43
N GLY A 69 -14.93 11.73 7.46
CA GLY A 69 -15.81 10.56 7.36
C GLY A 69 -16.26 10.22 5.92
N GLY A 70 -15.67 10.86 4.91
CA GLY A 70 -15.85 10.51 3.51
C GLY A 70 -14.95 9.36 3.09
N THR A 71 -14.98 9.00 1.80
CA THR A 71 -14.03 8.04 1.23
C THR A 71 -13.14 8.72 0.21
N PHE A 72 -11.86 8.36 0.16
CA PHE A 72 -10.96 8.78 -0.91
C PHE A 72 -11.43 8.20 -2.24
N PRO A 73 -11.16 8.82 -3.40
CA PRO A 73 -11.56 8.29 -4.70
C PRO A 73 -11.04 6.86 -4.96
N ASP A 74 -11.70 6.12 -5.83
CA ASP A 74 -11.13 4.87 -6.38
C ASP A 74 -9.86 5.22 -7.18
N GLY A 75 -8.79 4.45 -6.99
CA GLY A 75 -7.49 4.78 -7.56
C GLY A 75 -6.34 4.06 -6.88
N LEU A 76 -5.13 4.36 -7.35
CA LEU A 76 -3.89 3.84 -6.79
C LEU A 76 -3.39 4.72 -5.65
N TYR A 77 -2.89 4.05 -4.61
CA TYR A 77 -2.30 4.67 -3.45
C TYR A 77 -0.99 3.99 -3.11
N GLU A 78 -0.01 4.78 -2.70
CA GLU A 78 1.27 4.33 -2.16
C GLU A 78 1.30 4.59 -0.66
N PHE A 79 1.93 3.67 0.08
CA PHE A 79 2.06 3.74 1.53
C PHE A 79 3.52 3.87 1.89
N GLN A 80 3.80 4.85 2.72
CA GLN A 80 5.13 5.12 3.23
C GLN A 80 5.05 5.30 4.74
N VAL A 81 6.14 4.99 5.44
CA VAL A 81 6.28 5.27 6.87
C VAL A 81 7.42 6.23 7.07
N GLU A 82 7.09 7.39 7.65
CA GLU A 82 8.08 8.34 8.14
C GLU A 82 8.35 8.05 9.61
N SER A 83 9.62 7.89 9.96
CA SER A 83 10.04 7.61 11.33
C SER A 83 10.76 8.79 11.94
N PHE A 84 10.66 8.96 13.25
CA PHE A 84 11.26 10.05 13.99
C PHE A 84 11.96 9.54 15.25
N ALA A 85 13.00 10.25 15.68
CA ALA A 85 13.62 10.10 17.00
C ALA A 85 13.87 11.47 17.62
N ASN A 86 13.42 11.68 18.86
CA ASN A 86 13.54 12.94 19.59
C ASN A 86 13.03 14.15 18.77
N GLY A 87 11.96 13.95 18.00
CA GLY A 87 11.38 14.98 17.12
C GLY A 87 12.15 15.27 15.83
N GLN A 88 13.19 14.50 15.50
CA GLN A 88 13.91 14.60 14.23
C GLN A 88 13.52 13.46 13.29
N SER A 89 13.24 13.77 12.02
CA SER A 89 12.96 12.74 11.00
C SER A 89 14.20 11.89 10.76
N LEU A 90 14.01 10.57 10.82
CA LEU A 90 14.99 9.55 10.49
C LEU A 90 14.93 9.18 9.00
N GLY A 91 13.89 9.63 8.31
CA GLY A 91 13.63 9.34 6.91
C GLY A 91 12.32 8.59 6.70
N ILE A 92 12.08 8.30 5.43
CA ILE A 92 10.86 7.66 4.92
C ILE A 92 11.24 6.30 4.33
N ALA A 93 10.45 5.27 4.64
CA ALA A 93 10.56 3.95 4.06
C ALA A 93 9.24 3.57 3.35
N GLN A 94 9.34 2.89 2.21
CA GLN A 94 8.15 2.32 1.56
C GLN A 94 7.60 1.19 2.42
N ALA A 95 6.27 1.12 2.47
CA ALA A 95 5.58 0.10 3.23
C ALA A 95 5.08 -1.02 2.30
N HIS A 96 5.19 -2.26 2.74
CA HIS A 96 4.76 -3.40 1.94
C HIS A 96 3.26 -3.62 2.09
N VAL A 97 2.55 -3.75 0.97
CA VAL A 97 1.09 -3.89 0.96
C VAL A 97 0.67 -5.31 0.61
N TYR A 98 -0.33 -5.83 1.34
CA TYR A 98 -1.10 -6.99 0.88
C TYR A 98 -2.30 -6.57 0.05
N THR A 99 -2.48 -7.22 -1.09
CA THR A 99 -3.64 -7.04 -1.97
C THR A 99 -4.18 -8.39 -2.45
N HIS A 100 -5.45 -8.40 -2.84
CA HIS A 100 -6.05 -9.57 -3.46
C HIS A 100 -5.56 -9.76 -4.89
N VAL A 101 -5.36 -11.01 -5.25
CA VAL A 101 -5.16 -11.40 -6.65
C VAL A 101 -6.52 -11.79 -7.20
N ASN A 102 -7.04 -11.00 -8.14
CA ASN A 102 -8.30 -11.26 -8.84
C ASN A 102 -8.08 -12.13 -10.09
N GLU A 103 -6.95 -11.94 -10.77
CA GLU A 103 -6.61 -12.66 -11.98
C GLU A 103 -5.10 -12.94 -12.04
N VAL A 104 -4.72 -14.09 -12.61
CA VAL A 104 -3.34 -14.43 -12.94
C VAL A 104 -3.22 -14.54 -14.44
N GLN A 105 -2.29 -13.79 -15.02
CA GLN A 105 -2.00 -13.84 -16.45
C GLN A 105 -0.60 -14.38 -16.69
N SER A 106 -0.51 -15.39 -17.55
CA SER A 106 0.77 -15.94 -18.02
C SER A 106 1.07 -15.43 -19.42
N SER A 107 2.30 -14.97 -19.63
CA SER A 107 2.79 -14.50 -20.91
C SER A 107 4.21 -15.04 -21.18
N PRO A 108 4.73 -14.93 -22.42
CA PRO A 108 6.14 -15.22 -22.69
C PRO A 108 7.14 -14.38 -21.88
N TYR A 109 6.69 -13.25 -21.32
CA TYR A 109 7.52 -12.34 -20.52
C TYR A 109 7.43 -12.59 -19.01
N GLY A 110 6.68 -13.62 -18.60
CA GLY A 110 6.49 -13.98 -17.19
C GLY A 110 5.02 -13.99 -16.77
N THR A 111 4.82 -14.21 -15.48
CA THR A 111 3.50 -14.26 -14.84
C THR A 111 3.21 -12.93 -14.13
N SER A 112 2.06 -12.34 -14.43
CA SER A 112 1.53 -11.15 -13.77
C SER A 112 0.34 -11.53 -12.89
N LEU A 113 0.23 -10.86 -11.75
CA LEU A 113 -0.90 -10.90 -10.84
C LEU A 113 -1.68 -9.61 -11.00
N ILE A 114 -3.00 -9.71 -11.14
CA ILE A 114 -3.88 -8.56 -11.32
C ILE A 114 -4.78 -8.45 -10.11
N GLY A 115 -4.71 -7.31 -9.42
CA GLY A 115 -5.50 -7.01 -8.25
C GLY A 115 -6.74 -6.15 -8.54
N PRO A 116 -7.37 -5.61 -7.49
CA PRO A 116 -8.46 -4.64 -7.60
C PRO A 116 -8.07 -3.45 -8.50
N GLY A 117 -9.06 -2.84 -9.15
CA GLY A 117 -8.81 -1.72 -10.07
C GLY A 117 -7.94 -2.05 -11.30
N GLY A 118 -7.59 -3.32 -11.54
CA GLY A 118 -6.76 -3.75 -12.67
C GLY A 118 -5.26 -3.53 -12.48
N VAL A 119 -4.80 -3.30 -11.24
CA VAL A 119 -3.37 -3.18 -10.92
C VAL A 119 -2.65 -4.45 -11.29
N GLU A 120 -1.61 -4.32 -12.10
CA GLU A 120 -0.78 -5.44 -12.55
C GLU A 120 0.57 -5.43 -11.84
N VAL A 121 0.90 -6.52 -11.15
CA VAL A 121 2.17 -6.74 -10.45
C VAL A 121 2.86 -7.97 -11.03
N LEU A 122 4.14 -7.87 -11.37
CA LEU A 122 4.91 -9.04 -11.79
C LEU A 122 5.11 -9.99 -10.61
N SER A 123 4.95 -11.29 -10.85
CA SER A 123 5.18 -12.31 -9.82
C SER A 123 6.58 -12.27 -9.20
N SER A 124 7.58 -11.74 -9.93
CA SER A 124 8.95 -11.55 -9.44
C SER A 124 9.08 -10.51 -8.32
N HIS A 125 8.08 -9.64 -8.16
CA HIS A 125 8.08 -8.58 -7.15
C HIS A 125 7.17 -8.90 -5.96
N VAL A 126 6.56 -10.08 -5.96
CA VAL A 126 5.78 -10.59 -4.83
C VAL A 126 6.74 -11.17 -3.81
N ILE A 127 6.72 -10.61 -2.60
CA ILE A 127 7.61 -11.04 -1.52
C ILE A 127 6.93 -12.00 -0.52
N SER A 128 5.59 -12.05 -0.47
CA SER A 128 4.82 -12.86 0.47
C SER A 128 3.42 -13.16 -0.05
N LEU A 129 2.82 -14.25 0.42
CA LEU A 129 1.43 -14.65 0.19
C LEU A 129 0.81 -15.08 1.52
N ARG A 130 -0.47 -14.75 1.73
CA ARG A 130 -1.26 -15.19 2.90
C ARG A 130 -2.65 -15.65 2.49
N THR A 131 -3.27 -16.48 3.31
CA THR A 131 -4.69 -16.82 3.18
C THR A 131 -5.52 -15.60 3.59
N PRO A 132 -6.57 -15.22 2.85
CA PRO A 132 -7.48 -14.17 3.31
C PRO A 132 -8.27 -14.65 4.54
N GLU A 133 -8.40 -13.78 5.54
CA GLU A 133 -9.24 -13.97 6.74
C GLU A 133 -10.73 -13.91 6.41
#